data_AF-A0A3S5B3R8-F1
#
_entry.id   AF-A0A3S5B3R8-F1
#
_cell.length_a   1.000
_cell.length_b   1.000
_cell.length_c   1.000
_cell.angle_alpha   90.00
_cell.angle_beta   90.00
_cell.angle_gamma   90.00
#
_symmetry.space_group_name_H-M   'P 1'
#
loop_
_entity.id
_entity.type
_entity.pdbx_description
1 polymer ?
#
loop_
_entity_poly.entity_id
_entity_poly.type
_entity_poly.pdbx_seq_one_letter_code
_entity_poly.pdbx_strand_id
1 'polypeptide(L)' 'MFATVWVIFGDGSCAYSLSEWDTMTRHRAPAIALIGNDAAWSQIARDQVNFFGSNVACELRYLAYETVGSSYSGFNSHL' A
#
# COMPACT_ATOMS: atom_id res chain seq x y z
N MET A 1 -17.55 21.45 5.74
CA MET A 1 -16.45 21.44 4.75
C MET A 1 -16.07 19.98 4.53
N PHE A 2 -16.01 19.53 3.28
CA PHE A 2 -15.44 18.21 2.97
C PHE A 2 -13.91 18.34 2.96
N ALA A 3 -13.22 17.34 3.51
CA ALA A 3 -11.77 17.26 3.48
C ALA A 3 -11.35 16.20 2.45
N THR A 4 -10.26 16.47 1.73
CA THR A 4 -9.61 15.43 0.92
C THR A 4 -8.72 14.61 1.84
N VAL A 5 -8.97 13.30 1.92
CA VAL A 5 -8.21 12.40 2.78
C VAL A 5 -7.11 11.73 1.97
N TRP A 6 -5.88 11.85 2.45
CA TRP A 6 -4.71 11.16 1.89
C TRP A 6 -4.22 10.12 2.88
N VAL A 7 -3.88 8.95 2.38
CA VAL A 7 -3.23 7.89 3.16
C VAL A 7 -1.91 7.55 2.49
N ILE A 8 -0.82 7.63 3.26
CA ILE A 8 0.52 7.38 2.77
C ILE A 8 0.99 6.05 3.35
N PHE A 9 1.36 5.12 2.48
CA PHE A 9 1.78 3.77 2.85
C PHE A 9 3.17 3.43 2.30
N GLY A 10 3.79 2.42 2.90
CA GLY A 10 4.73 1.55 2.19
C GLY A 10 3.97 0.37 1.58
N ASP A 11 4.53 -0.24 0.55
CA ASP A 11 3.95 -1.39 -0.15
C ASP A 11 3.68 -2.61 0.77
N GLY A 12 4.59 -2.87 1.71
CA GLY A 12 4.41 -3.91 2.73
C GLY A 12 3.21 -3.63 3.65
N SER A 13 3.03 -2.37 4.09
CA SER A 13 1.95 -2.02 5.01
C SER A 13 0.60 -1.85 4.32
N CYS A 14 0.56 -1.38 3.07
CA CYS A 14 -0.71 -1.17 2.36
C CYS A 14 -1.47 -2.50 2.16
N ALA A 15 -0.77 -3.61 1.98
CA ALA A 15 -1.36 -4.93 1.77
C ALA A 15 -2.28 -5.37 2.92
N TYR A 16 -2.11 -4.84 4.13
CA TYR A 16 -2.99 -5.13 5.27
C TYR A 16 -4.34 -4.43 5.21
N SER A 17 -4.45 -3.34 4.45
CA SER A 17 -5.64 -2.47 4.47
C SER A 17 -6.30 -2.27 3.11
N LEU A 18 -5.67 -2.71 2.02
CA LEU A 18 -6.20 -2.52 0.66
C LEU A 18 -7.61 -3.09 0.46
N SER A 19 -7.98 -4.16 1.17
CA SER A 19 -9.34 -4.71 1.11
C SER A 19 -10.41 -3.74 1.62
N GLU A 20 -10.06 -2.80 2.49
CA GLU A 20 -11.00 -1.80 3.02
C GLU A 20 -11.41 -0.74 2.00
N TRP A 21 -10.79 -0.72 0.81
CA TRP A 21 -11.26 0.13 -0.28
C TRP A 21 -12.67 -0.26 -0.75
N ASP A 22 -13.06 -1.53 -0.61
CA ASP A 22 -14.46 -1.96 -0.78
C ASP A 22 -15.38 -1.25 0.22
N THR A 23 -14.98 -1.19 1.50
CA THR A 23 -15.69 -0.45 2.55
C THR A 23 -15.80 1.04 2.21
N MET A 24 -14.69 1.66 1.80
CA MET A 24 -14.67 3.09 1.42
C MET A 24 -15.65 3.38 0.28
N THR A 25 -15.70 2.52 -0.75
CA THR A 25 -16.65 2.65 -1.86
C THR A 25 -18.09 2.51 -1.37
N ARG A 26 -18.41 1.46 -0.60
CA ARG A 26 -19.78 1.22 -0.08
C ARG A 26 -20.30 2.38 0.76
N HIS A 27 -19.44 2.98 1.57
CA HIS A 27 -19.80 4.07 2.48
C HIS A 27 -19.62 5.47 1.88
N ARG A 28 -19.22 5.57 0.60
CA ARG A 28 -18.97 6.86 -0.08
C ARG A 28 -17.99 7.74 0.70
N ALA A 29 -16.94 7.14 1.24
CA ALA A 29 -15.89 7.78 2.03
C ALA A 29 -14.56 7.73 1.27
N PRO A 30 -14.39 8.48 0.16
CA PRO A 30 -13.23 8.36 -0.70
C PRO A 30 -11.95 8.85 -0.02
N ALA A 31 -10.86 8.14 -0.26
CA ALA A 31 -9.51 8.53 0.13
C ALA A 31 -8.52 8.26 -1.02
N ILE A 32 -7.44 9.03 -1.07
CA ILE A 32 -6.35 8.86 -2.03
C ILE A 32 -5.21 8.13 -1.34
N ALA A 33 -4.81 6.98 -1.86
CA ALA A 33 -3.66 6.22 -1.36
C ALA A 33 -2.41 6.55 -2.17
N LEU A 34 -1.34 6.97 -1.49
CA LEU A 34 0.01 7.07 -2.06
C LEU A 34 0.86 5.95 -1.48
N ILE A 35 1.35 5.04 -2.33
CA ILE A 35 2.08 3.84 -1.91
C ILE A 35 3.53 3.96 -2.39
N GLY A 36 4.47 4.01 -1.44
CA GLY A 36 5.89 3.82 -1.72
C GLY A 36 6.14 2.36 -2.05
N ASN A 37 6.44 2.08 -3.32
CA ASN A 37 6.62 0.74 -3.86
C ASN A 37 8.11 0.46 -4.07
N ASP A 38 8.79 0.06 -3.00
CA ASP A 38 10.23 -0.27 -3.00
C ASP A 38 10.50 -1.78 -2.86
N ALA A 39 9.45 -2.60 -2.84
CA ALA A 39 9.50 -4.06 -2.73
C ALA A 39 10.21 -4.54 -1.45
N ALA A 40 10.06 -3.84 -0.33
CA ALA A 40 10.71 -4.23 0.90
C ALA A 40 10.03 -3.71 2.19
N TRP A 41 10.21 -4.46 3.27
CA TRP A 41 10.11 -3.94 4.64
C TRP A 41 11.33 -3.08 4.97
N SER A 42 11.53 -1.98 4.22
CA SER A 42 12.76 -1.20 4.21
C SER A 42 13.18 -0.67 5.58
N GLN A 43 12.24 -0.35 6.45
CA GLN A 43 12.57 0.08 7.81
C GLN A 43 13.29 -1.02 8.60
N ILE A 44 12.87 -2.27 8.47
CA ILE A 44 13.48 -3.43 9.13
C ILE A 44 14.77 -3.83 8.40
N ALA A 45 14.73 -3.86 7.06
CA ALA A 45 15.87 -4.25 6.23
C ALA A 45 17.11 -3.39 6.50
N ARG A 46 16.94 -2.07 6.65
CA ARG A 46 18.06 -1.15 6.91
C ARG A 46 18.86 -1.54 8.16
N ASP A 47 18.16 -1.87 9.24
CA ASP A 47 18.80 -2.23 10.50
C ASP A 47 19.32 -3.67 10.47
N GLN A 48 18.58 -4.62 9.87
CA GLN A 48 19.05 -6.00 9.75
C GLN A 48 20.33 -6.13 8.91
N VAL A 49 20.44 -5.39 7.81
CA VAL A 49 21.65 -5.40 6.98
C VAL A 49 22.85 -4.86 7.78
N ASN A 50 22.66 -3.80 8.56
CA ASN A 50 23.71 -3.22 9.39
C ASN A 50 24.16 -4.16 10.51
N PHE A 51 23.21 -4.75 11.26
CA PHE A 51 23.51 -5.57 12.43
C PHE A 51 23.88 -7.01 12.11
N PHE A 52 23.29 -7.59 11.06
CA PHE A 52 23.34 -9.02 10.78
C PHE A 52 23.86 -9.35 9.37
N GLY A 53 24.16 -8.35 8.54
CA GLY A 53 24.65 -8.57 7.18
C GLY A 53 23.65 -9.27 6.25
N SER A 54 22.36 -9.30 6.61
CA SER A 54 21.29 -9.95 5.83
C SER A 54 19.96 -9.23 6.04
N ASN A 55 19.01 -9.40 5.12
CA ASN A 55 17.67 -8.77 5.13
C ASN A 55 16.54 -9.82 5.19
N VAL A 56 16.75 -10.91 5.94
CA VAL A 56 15.84 -12.06 5.98
C VAL A 56 14.40 -11.62 6.28
N ALA A 57 13.47 -12.11 5.46
CA ALA A 57 12.03 -11.82 5.53
C ALA A 57 11.65 -10.34 5.30
N CYS A 58 12.55 -9.53 4.75
CA CYS A 58 12.24 -8.15 4.40
C CYS A 58 11.93 -7.94 2.92
N GLU A 59 12.31 -8.86 2.04
CA GLU A 59 12.08 -8.72 0.59
C GLU A 59 10.63 -9.01 0.21
N LEU A 60 10.08 -8.15 -0.63
CA LEU A 60 8.76 -8.29 -1.24
C LEU A 60 8.91 -8.34 -2.78
N ARG A 61 7.78 -8.38 -3.47
CA ARG A 61 7.73 -8.30 -4.94
C ARG A 61 7.08 -6.99 -5.35
N TYR A 62 7.66 -6.31 -6.35
CA TYR A 62 7.00 -5.18 -6.99
C TYR A 62 5.63 -5.59 -7.54
N LEU A 63 4.61 -4.81 -7.20
CA LEU A 63 3.24 -4.99 -7.68
C LEU A 63 2.67 -3.68 -8.24
N ALA A 64 1.75 -3.82 -9.19
CA ALA A 64 0.93 -2.73 -9.70
C ALA A 64 -0.22 -2.44 -8.71
N TYR A 65 0.09 -1.76 -7.60
CA TYR A 65 -0.85 -1.53 -6.51
C TYR A 65 -2.08 -0.72 -6.92
N GLU A 66 -1.97 0.12 -7.94
CA GLU A 66 -3.09 0.80 -8.58
C GLU A 66 -4.11 -0.19 -9.16
N THR A 67 -3.67 -1.30 -9.72
CA THR A 67 -4.56 -2.35 -10.24
C THR A 67 -5.23 -3.11 -9.09
N VAL A 68 -4.49 -3.41 -8.02
CA VAL A 68 -5.02 -4.08 -6.82
C VAL A 68 -6.08 -3.22 -6.14
N GLY A 69 -5.78 -1.94 -5.90
CA GLY A 69 -6.72 -0.99 -5.28
C GLY A 69 -7.96 -0.73 -6.14
N SER A 70 -7.81 -0.65 -7.46
CA SER A 70 -8.93 -0.54 -8.41
C SER A 70 -9.87 -1.75 -8.31
N SER A 71 -9.30 -2.96 -8.18
CA SER A 71 -10.07 -4.19 -8.03
C SER A 71 -10.92 -4.22 -6.75
N TYR A 72 -10.38 -3.77 -5.60
CA TYR A 72 -11.15 -3.70 -4.35
C TYR A 72 -12.17 -2.57 -4.32
N SER A 73 -11.81 -1.40 -4.86
CA SER A 73 -12.72 -0.25 -4.87
C SER A 73 -13.84 -0.37 -5.91
N GLY A 74 -13.74 -1.30 -6.86
CA GLY A 74 -14.62 -1.35 -8.03
C GLY A 74 -14.40 -0.18 -9.00
N PHE A 75 -13.34 0.61 -8.79
CA PHE A 75 -12.95 1.68 -9.69
C PHE A 75 -12.29 1.08 -10.93
N ASN A 76 -12.71 1.53 -12.11
CA ASN A 76 -12.09 1.10 -13.36
C ASN A 76 -11.05 2.13 -13.78
N SER A 77 -9.76 1.84 -13.54
CA SER A 77 -8.64 2.74 -13.85
C SER A 77 -8.36 2.91 -15.35
N HIS A 78 -9.07 2.18 -16.21
CA HIS A 78 -8.91 2.20 -17.67
C HIS A 78 -10.03 2.94 -18.43
N LEU A 79 -10.91 3.66 -17.72
CA LEU A 79 -11.87 4.62 -18.27
C LEU A 79 -11.53 6.03 -17.79
#